data_AF-A0A355S5G0-F1
#
_entry.id   AF-A0A355S5G0-F1
#
_cell.length_a   1.000
_cell.length_b   1.000
_cell.length_c   1.000
_cell.angle_alpha   90.00
_cell.angle_beta   90.00
_cell.angle_gamma   90.00
#
_symmetry.space_group_name_H-M   'P 1'
#
loop_
_entity.id
_entity.type
_entity.pdbx_description
1 polymer ?
#
loop_
_entity_poly.entity_id
_entity_poly.type
_entity_poly.pdbx_seq_one_letter_code
_entity_poly.pdbx_strand_id
1 'polypeptide(L)'
;PQADVLSFSMQPEAEFPDLASARENVQKLLEQRWPDLPIRRVAHISTGTDRYAANNGQAVSGPAALLIYSALTGKPLRPGVTLVAEVASDGSLTRPRQSWSYLRALRISPGGRLLVPPDFEPELRAMIALEDPAFFLRWEVLIVSSIETALNLASENSDPAGLAATSQLYGELREVGQDKDVGQLCVNAKVRERLSEIATKAPFHYSAKMLLVQGDATLRPTRVEREVAGRIVRSAIEPIRGFSGLSLSQLSAKRLLTASEATSAEIERFARFISPDDSDLVKEAREVAQLTQTLGQGKRDGGLRNGVTYYRDTPLATYHSRFQSKFTALRQKLAPFTGEAIEPEPPAGTNTTP
;
A
#
# COMPACT_ATOMS: atom_id res chain seq x y z
N PRO A 1 -10.45 33.57 -29.59
CA PRO A 1 -10.82 32.82 -28.37
C PRO A 1 -11.40 31.46 -28.76
N GLN A 2 -10.56 30.45 -28.85
CA GLN A 2 -10.98 29.08 -29.18
C GLN A 2 -11.22 28.36 -27.85
N ALA A 3 -12.45 27.92 -27.63
CA ALA A 3 -12.89 27.40 -26.33
C ALA A 3 -12.19 26.09 -25.96
N ASP A 4 -12.02 25.88 -24.66
CA ASP A 4 -11.16 24.83 -24.09
C ASP A 4 -11.58 23.41 -24.47
N VAL A 5 -10.59 22.64 -24.90
CA VAL A 5 -10.69 21.19 -25.10
C VAL A 5 -10.23 20.50 -23.81
N LEU A 6 -11.09 19.65 -23.26
CA LEU A 6 -10.77 18.82 -22.08
C LEU A 6 -9.88 17.63 -22.48
N SER A 7 -8.87 17.31 -21.66
CA SER A 7 -8.30 15.95 -21.66
C SER A 7 -7.76 15.51 -20.29
N PHE A 8 -6.47 15.18 -20.16
CA PHE A 8 -5.85 14.61 -18.97
C PHE A 8 -4.33 14.85 -19.00
N SER A 9 -3.77 15.42 -17.94
CA SER A 9 -2.33 15.46 -17.67
C SER A 9 -2.06 15.36 -16.16
N MET A 10 -1.18 14.43 -15.83
CA MET A 10 -0.67 14.23 -14.47
C MET A 10 0.82 14.55 -14.49
N GLN A 11 1.19 15.70 -13.92
CA GLN A 11 2.56 16.23 -13.92
C GLN A 11 3.15 16.20 -12.49
N PRO A 12 3.64 15.04 -12.01
CA PRO A 12 4.47 15.01 -10.81
C PRO A 12 5.85 15.62 -11.10
N GLU A 13 6.52 16.10 -10.04
CA GLU A 13 7.89 16.66 -10.12
C GLU A 13 8.95 15.64 -10.61
N ALA A 14 8.65 14.34 -10.60
CA ALA A 14 9.51 13.27 -11.09
C ALA A 14 8.69 12.20 -11.84
N GLU A 15 9.20 11.75 -12.98
CA GLU A 15 8.59 10.64 -13.73
C GLU A 15 9.08 9.28 -13.21
N PHE A 16 8.17 8.30 -13.16
CA PHE A 16 8.42 6.93 -12.77
C PHE A 16 7.74 5.98 -13.78
N PRO A 17 8.27 4.79 -14.08
CA PRO A 17 7.66 3.88 -15.07
C PRO A 17 6.20 3.54 -14.76
N ASP A 18 5.91 3.29 -13.48
CA ASP A 18 4.56 3.02 -12.95
C ASP A 18 3.54 4.14 -13.24
N LEU A 19 3.99 5.39 -13.29
CA LEU A 19 3.16 6.56 -13.62
C LEU A 19 2.74 6.55 -15.10
N ALA A 20 3.60 6.06 -16.00
CA ALA A 20 3.27 5.97 -17.42
C ALA A 20 2.13 4.96 -17.64
N SER A 21 2.21 3.79 -17.01
CA SER A 21 1.12 2.80 -17.02
C SER A 21 -0.16 3.32 -16.35
N ALA A 22 -0.05 4.04 -15.24
CA ALA A 22 -1.19 4.71 -14.59
C ALA A 22 -1.88 5.72 -15.54
N ARG A 23 -1.09 6.53 -16.28
CA ARG A 23 -1.62 7.46 -17.28
C ARG A 23 -2.31 6.72 -18.44
N GLU A 24 -1.68 5.67 -18.96
CA GLU A 24 -2.18 4.88 -20.10
C GLU A 24 -3.51 4.19 -19.78
N ASN A 25 -3.64 3.57 -18.60
CA ASN A 25 -4.88 2.92 -18.17
C ASN A 25 -6.04 3.92 -18.07
N VAL A 26 -5.81 5.08 -17.44
CA VAL A 26 -6.81 6.14 -17.32
C VAL A 26 -7.18 6.68 -18.71
N GLN A 27 -6.20 6.93 -19.60
CA GLN A 27 -6.49 7.38 -20.96
C GLN A 27 -7.38 6.38 -21.72
N LYS A 28 -7.01 5.08 -21.74
CA LYS A 28 -7.80 4.04 -22.43
C LYS A 28 -9.22 3.92 -21.89
N LEU A 29 -9.39 4.02 -20.56
CA LEU A 29 -10.70 4.04 -19.91
C LEU A 29 -11.56 5.23 -20.40
N LEU A 30 -10.98 6.43 -20.47
CA LEU A 30 -11.68 7.62 -20.96
C LEU A 30 -12.03 7.49 -22.46
N GLU A 31 -11.11 6.99 -23.28
CA GLU A 31 -11.34 6.75 -24.72
C GLU A 31 -12.44 5.71 -24.98
N GLN A 32 -12.54 4.67 -24.15
CA GLN A 32 -13.62 3.68 -24.24
C GLN A 32 -14.96 4.25 -23.79
N ARG A 33 -14.99 5.08 -22.73
CA ARG A 33 -16.24 5.57 -22.15
C ARG A 33 -16.80 6.81 -22.82
N TRP A 34 -15.95 7.70 -23.33
CA TRP A 34 -16.33 8.91 -24.05
C TRP A 34 -15.53 9.02 -25.36
N PRO A 35 -15.82 8.18 -26.38
CA PRO A 35 -15.03 8.14 -27.62
C PRO A 35 -15.08 9.44 -28.42
N ASP A 36 -16.18 10.20 -28.32
CA ASP A 36 -16.36 11.50 -28.96
C ASP A 36 -15.73 12.66 -28.17
N LEU A 37 -15.21 12.41 -26.97
CA LEU A 37 -14.51 13.43 -26.21
C LEU A 37 -13.19 13.74 -26.94
N PRO A 38 -12.88 15.01 -27.25
CA PRO A 38 -11.62 15.36 -27.90
C PRO A 38 -10.45 15.24 -26.92
N ILE A 39 -10.01 14.01 -26.60
CA ILE A 39 -9.03 13.63 -25.54
C ILE A 39 -7.58 14.16 -25.79
N ARG A 40 -7.41 15.16 -26.65
CA ARG A 40 -6.12 15.76 -27.04
C ARG A 40 -5.85 17.10 -26.34
N ARG A 41 -5.49 17.02 -25.04
CA ARG A 41 -4.97 18.04 -24.09
C ARG A 41 -6.05 19.05 -23.58
N VAL A 42 -6.35 19.26 -22.28
CA VAL A 42 -5.78 18.79 -20.96
C VAL A 42 -6.85 18.72 -19.82
N ALA A 43 -6.64 17.93 -18.75
CA ALA A 43 -7.20 18.15 -17.39
C ALA A 43 -6.10 17.96 -16.36
N HIS A 44 -5.85 18.98 -15.53
CA HIS A 44 -4.66 19.07 -14.70
C HIS A 44 -4.94 18.60 -13.26
N ILE A 45 -4.35 17.47 -12.87
CA ILE A 45 -4.37 17.01 -11.46
C ILE A 45 -3.21 17.67 -10.73
N SER A 46 -3.49 18.85 -10.15
CA SER A 46 -2.58 19.53 -9.23
C SER A 46 -2.71 18.95 -7.83
N THR A 47 -1.59 18.67 -7.18
CA THR A 47 -1.48 18.42 -5.74
C THR A 47 -1.31 19.71 -4.93
N GLY A 48 -1.50 20.88 -5.56
CA GLY A 48 -1.26 22.18 -4.93
C GLY A 48 0.21 22.34 -4.56
N THR A 49 0.49 22.49 -3.26
CA THR A 49 1.86 22.55 -2.72
C THR A 49 2.44 21.19 -2.33
N ASP A 50 1.61 20.14 -2.30
CA ASP A 50 2.04 18.81 -1.87
C ASP A 50 2.74 18.05 -2.99
N ARG A 51 3.65 17.15 -2.59
CA ARG A 51 4.43 16.32 -3.51
C ARG A 51 3.91 14.90 -3.59
N TYR A 52 3.88 14.35 -4.80
CA TYR A 52 3.74 12.92 -4.98
C TYR A 52 4.91 12.19 -4.29
N ALA A 53 4.62 11.29 -3.35
CA ALA A 53 5.63 10.39 -2.83
C ALA A 53 6.17 9.52 -3.97
N ALA A 54 7.49 9.35 -4.08
CA ALA A 54 8.15 8.59 -5.15
C ALA A 54 7.64 7.14 -5.31
N ASN A 55 7.04 6.61 -4.25
CA ASN A 55 6.50 5.25 -4.17
C ASN A 55 5.00 5.17 -4.52
N ASN A 56 4.34 6.28 -4.85
CA ASN A 56 2.88 6.39 -5.10
C ASN A 56 2.48 6.18 -6.58
N GLY A 57 3.41 5.75 -7.43
CA GLY A 57 3.29 5.85 -8.90
C GLY A 57 2.07 5.16 -9.53
N GLN A 58 1.57 4.08 -8.95
CA GLN A 58 0.43 3.32 -9.50
C GLN A 58 -0.92 3.67 -8.85
N ALA A 59 -0.94 3.83 -7.53
CA ALA A 59 -2.16 4.08 -6.75
C ALA A 59 -2.83 5.44 -7.05
N VAL A 60 -2.15 6.30 -7.83
CA VAL A 60 -2.71 7.55 -8.35
C VAL A 60 -3.76 7.34 -9.44
N SER A 61 -3.74 6.19 -10.13
CA SER A 61 -4.61 5.93 -11.29
C SER A 61 -6.11 5.92 -10.94
N GLY A 62 -6.52 5.22 -9.87
CA GLY A 62 -7.90 5.20 -9.40
C GLY A 62 -8.43 6.58 -8.97
N PRO A 63 -7.76 7.29 -8.05
CA PRO A 63 -8.11 8.66 -7.67
C PRO A 63 -8.14 9.64 -8.85
N ALA A 64 -7.22 9.50 -9.81
CA ALA A 64 -7.21 10.32 -11.02
C ALA A 64 -8.44 10.08 -11.90
N ALA A 65 -8.77 8.82 -12.17
CA ALA A 65 -10.00 8.50 -12.89
C ALA A 65 -11.24 9.01 -12.14
N LEU A 66 -11.29 8.90 -10.81
CA LEU A 66 -12.43 9.34 -9.99
C LEU A 66 -12.67 10.86 -10.12
N LEU A 67 -11.60 11.66 -10.05
CA LEU A 67 -11.66 13.12 -10.20
C LEU A 67 -12.14 13.51 -11.61
N ILE A 68 -11.66 12.82 -12.66
CA ILE A 68 -12.07 13.10 -14.05
C ILE A 68 -13.52 12.67 -14.27
N TYR A 69 -13.92 11.50 -13.77
CA TYR A 69 -15.31 11.02 -13.84
C TYR A 69 -16.26 12.00 -13.13
N SER A 70 -15.89 12.52 -11.97
CA SER A 70 -16.64 13.58 -11.27
C SER A 70 -16.80 14.83 -12.15
N ALA A 71 -15.71 15.35 -12.71
CA ALA A 71 -15.73 16.54 -13.56
C ALA A 71 -16.57 16.35 -14.83
N LEU A 72 -16.41 15.21 -15.53
CA LEU A 72 -17.13 14.90 -16.77
C LEU A 72 -18.62 14.61 -16.56
N THR A 73 -19.00 14.07 -15.40
CA THR A 73 -20.42 13.78 -15.08
C THR A 73 -21.12 14.91 -14.32
N GLY A 74 -20.40 15.97 -13.95
CA GLY A 74 -20.93 17.06 -13.13
C GLY A 74 -21.31 16.64 -11.71
N LYS A 75 -20.84 15.48 -11.22
CA LYS A 75 -21.15 14.96 -9.88
C LYS A 75 -20.15 15.48 -8.85
N PRO A 76 -20.51 16.38 -7.92
CA PRO A 76 -19.60 16.83 -6.87
C PRO A 76 -19.22 15.68 -5.94
N LEU A 77 -17.95 15.64 -5.52
CA LEU A 77 -17.43 14.67 -4.56
C LEU A 77 -17.59 15.19 -3.13
N ARG A 78 -17.93 14.29 -2.20
CA ARG A 78 -18.04 14.59 -0.77
C ARG A 78 -16.67 14.89 -0.16
N PRO A 79 -16.58 15.79 0.83
CA PRO A 79 -15.38 15.93 1.65
C PRO A 79 -15.12 14.64 2.45
N GLY A 80 -13.84 14.37 2.77
CA GLY A 80 -13.46 13.25 3.64
C GLY A 80 -13.56 11.86 3.01
N VAL A 81 -13.71 11.75 1.68
CA VAL A 81 -13.60 10.49 0.94
C VAL A 81 -12.17 10.27 0.48
N THR A 82 -11.62 9.07 0.72
CA THR A 82 -10.33 8.61 0.21
C THR A 82 -10.53 7.36 -0.63
N LEU A 83 -9.94 7.30 -1.82
CA LEU A 83 -9.88 6.10 -2.67
C LEU A 83 -8.43 5.58 -2.67
N VAL A 84 -8.25 4.28 -2.41
CA VAL A 84 -6.96 3.59 -2.60
C VAL A 84 -7.17 2.42 -3.56
N ALA A 85 -6.97 2.67 -4.85
CA ALA A 85 -7.13 1.69 -5.92
C ALA A 85 -6.22 2.00 -7.11
N GLU A 86 -5.73 0.96 -7.77
CA GLU A 86 -5.35 1.03 -9.18
C GLU A 86 -6.62 0.89 -10.04
N VAL A 87 -6.66 1.51 -11.22
CA VAL A 87 -7.75 1.32 -12.19
C VAL A 87 -7.20 0.71 -13.48
N ALA A 88 -7.89 -0.31 -13.98
CA ALA A 88 -7.61 -0.92 -15.27
C ALA A 88 -8.37 -0.21 -16.39
N SER A 89 -8.02 -0.47 -17.65
CA SER A 89 -8.63 0.19 -18.81
C SER A 89 -10.12 -0.11 -19.00
N ASP A 90 -10.64 -1.18 -18.39
CA ASP A 90 -12.07 -1.53 -18.38
C ASP A 90 -12.86 -0.86 -17.24
N GLY A 91 -12.19 -0.08 -16.38
CA GLY A 91 -12.79 0.61 -15.24
C GLY A 91 -12.90 -0.25 -13.99
N SER A 92 -12.39 -1.48 -13.99
CA SER A 92 -12.25 -2.29 -12.78
C SER A 92 -11.20 -1.71 -11.83
N LEU A 93 -11.41 -1.90 -10.53
CA LEU A 93 -10.52 -1.44 -9.47
C LEU A 93 -9.78 -2.61 -8.83
N THR A 94 -8.46 -2.47 -8.69
CA THR A 94 -7.57 -3.48 -8.11
C THR A 94 -6.67 -2.89 -7.04
N ARG A 95 -6.20 -3.72 -6.11
CA ARG A 95 -5.32 -3.31 -5.02
C ARG A 95 -3.98 -2.81 -5.57
N PRO A 96 -3.54 -1.61 -5.17
CA PRO A 96 -2.21 -1.14 -5.52
C PRO A 96 -1.08 -2.02 -4.98
N ARG A 97 0.01 -2.22 -5.74
CA ARG A 97 1.16 -3.05 -5.31
C ARG A 97 1.71 -2.70 -3.91
N GLN A 98 1.69 -1.42 -3.56
CA GLN A 98 2.15 -0.90 -2.26
C GLN A 98 1.04 -0.69 -1.22
N SER A 99 -0.08 -1.41 -1.33
CA SER A 99 -1.24 -1.44 -0.41
C SER A 99 -0.90 -1.21 1.06
N TRP A 100 0.08 -1.96 1.58
CA TRP A 100 0.52 -1.90 2.97
C TRP A 100 1.07 -0.52 3.39
N SER A 101 1.81 0.15 2.50
CA SER A 101 2.33 1.50 2.76
C SER A 101 1.20 2.52 2.89
N TYR A 102 0.17 2.42 2.04
CA TYR A 102 -1.02 3.29 2.13
C TYR A 102 -1.81 3.01 3.41
N LEU A 103 -2.00 1.74 3.79
CA LEU A 103 -2.64 1.39 5.06
C LEU A 103 -1.90 1.96 6.26
N ARG A 104 -0.56 1.88 6.31
CA ARG A 104 0.23 2.51 7.39
C ARG A 104 0.01 4.03 7.47
N ALA A 105 -0.16 4.73 6.35
CA ALA A 105 -0.49 6.15 6.33
C ALA A 105 -1.93 6.43 6.80
N LEU A 106 -2.90 5.63 6.33
CA LEU A 106 -4.31 5.76 6.73
C LEU A 106 -4.55 5.51 8.23
N ARG A 107 -3.72 4.67 8.87
CA ARG A 107 -3.82 4.38 10.31
C ARG A 107 -3.64 5.62 11.20
N ILE A 108 -2.81 6.58 10.79
CA ILE A 108 -2.52 7.82 11.53
C ILE A 108 -3.29 9.05 10.99
N SER A 109 -4.09 8.87 9.95
CA SER A 109 -4.94 9.91 9.36
C SER A 109 -6.22 10.11 10.20
N PRO A 110 -6.82 11.33 10.22
CA PRO A 110 -8.03 11.64 10.99
C PRO A 110 -9.27 10.78 10.69
N GLY A 111 -9.28 10.04 9.58
CA GLY A 111 -10.40 9.18 9.20
C GLY A 111 -11.34 9.81 8.17
N GLY A 112 -12.46 9.14 7.90
CA GLY A 112 -13.39 9.53 6.83
C GLY A 112 -14.12 8.32 6.24
N ARG A 113 -14.45 8.41 4.94
CA ARG A 113 -14.91 7.27 4.12
C ARG A 113 -13.74 6.76 3.29
N LEU A 114 -13.45 5.47 3.37
CA LEU A 114 -12.39 4.80 2.61
C LEU A 114 -13.00 3.87 1.56
N LEU A 115 -12.71 4.12 0.30
CA LEU A 115 -13.08 3.27 -0.83
C LEU A 115 -11.86 2.44 -1.23
N VAL A 116 -12.03 1.13 -1.28
CA VAL A 116 -10.96 0.15 -1.55
C VAL A 116 -11.49 -1.05 -2.35
N PRO A 117 -10.65 -1.70 -3.16
CA PRO A 117 -11.07 -2.85 -3.97
C PRO A 117 -11.20 -4.15 -3.15
N PRO A 118 -11.89 -5.19 -3.67
CA PRO A 118 -12.15 -6.42 -2.91
C PRO A 118 -10.88 -7.20 -2.53
N ASP A 119 -9.84 -7.14 -3.37
CA ASP A 119 -8.54 -7.76 -3.12
C ASP A 119 -7.70 -7.04 -2.04
N PHE A 120 -8.24 -5.96 -1.45
CA PHE A 120 -7.71 -5.25 -0.29
C PHE A 120 -8.24 -5.82 1.05
N GLU A 121 -9.23 -6.72 1.03
CA GLU A 121 -9.81 -7.35 2.23
C GLU A 121 -8.75 -8.01 3.16
N PRO A 122 -7.72 -8.76 2.67
CA PRO A 122 -6.75 -9.41 3.54
C PRO A 122 -5.96 -8.43 4.42
N GLU A 123 -5.47 -7.32 3.86
CA GLU A 123 -4.73 -6.32 4.64
C GLU A 123 -5.62 -5.51 5.60
N LEU A 124 -6.91 -5.33 5.27
CA LEU A 124 -7.87 -4.72 6.19
C LEU A 124 -8.15 -5.67 7.36
N ARG A 125 -8.42 -6.96 7.08
CA ARG A 125 -8.60 -7.99 8.11
C ARG A 125 -7.39 -8.06 9.05
N ALA A 126 -6.18 -7.88 8.52
CA ALA A 126 -4.97 -7.80 9.32
C ALA A 126 -4.94 -6.65 10.33
N MET A 127 -5.68 -5.54 10.15
CA MET A 127 -5.77 -4.47 11.17
C MET A 127 -6.26 -4.97 12.52
N ILE A 128 -7.16 -5.98 12.53
CA ILE A 128 -7.64 -6.61 13.76
C ILE A 128 -6.52 -7.41 14.45
N ALA A 129 -5.79 -8.22 13.67
CA ALA A 129 -4.67 -9.01 14.16
C ALA A 129 -3.52 -8.13 14.70
N LEU A 130 -3.36 -6.93 14.12
CA LEU A 130 -2.35 -5.94 14.47
C LEU A 130 -2.77 -4.96 15.57
N GLU A 131 -3.81 -5.31 16.33
CA GLU A 131 -4.30 -4.56 17.50
C GLU A 131 -4.80 -3.13 17.19
N ASP A 132 -5.25 -2.84 15.96
CA ASP A 132 -5.85 -1.56 15.55
C ASP A 132 -7.30 -1.72 15.02
N PRO A 133 -8.22 -2.38 15.75
CA PRO A 133 -9.63 -2.47 15.34
C PRO A 133 -10.31 -1.10 15.31
N ALA A 134 -9.78 -0.11 16.05
CA ALA A 134 -10.21 1.27 16.02
C ALA A 134 -10.07 1.91 14.63
N PHE A 135 -9.24 1.35 13.73
CA PHE A 135 -9.19 1.75 12.32
C PHE A 135 -10.58 1.80 11.68
N PHE A 136 -11.45 0.83 11.99
CA PHE A 136 -12.79 0.75 11.42
C PHE A 136 -13.76 1.79 12.01
N LEU A 137 -13.57 2.25 13.25
CA LEU A 137 -14.33 3.41 13.76
C LEU A 137 -13.81 4.74 13.20
N ARG A 138 -12.51 4.84 12.90
CA ARG A 138 -11.93 6.01 12.21
C ARG A 138 -12.34 6.08 10.74
N TRP A 139 -12.46 4.94 10.07
CA TRP A 139 -12.76 4.83 8.64
C TRP A 139 -14.04 4.03 8.35
N GLU A 140 -15.02 4.65 7.71
CA GLU A 140 -16.10 3.93 7.01
C GLU A 140 -15.52 3.29 5.74
N VAL A 141 -15.09 2.04 5.84
CA VAL A 141 -14.49 1.29 4.74
C VAL A 141 -15.58 0.62 3.91
N LEU A 142 -15.66 0.96 2.63
CA LEU A 142 -16.57 0.40 1.65
C LEU A 142 -15.78 -0.30 0.52
N ILE A 143 -16.17 -1.53 0.18
CA ILE A 143 -15.57 -2.29 -0.92
C ILE A 143 -16.16 -1.84 -2.27
N VAL A 144 -15.30 -1.53 -3.25
CA VAL A 144 -15.69 -1.06 -4.59
C VAL A 144 -14.92 -1.78 -5.70
N SER A 145 -15.63 -2.44 -6.62
CA SER A 145 -15.01 -3.19 -7.72
C SER A 145 -14.83 -2.40 -9.02
N SER A 146 -15.46 -1.24 -9.17
CA SER A 146 -15.38 -0.41 -10.37
C SER A 146 -15.36 1.08 -10.08
N ILE A 147 -14.82 1.85 -11.03
CA ILE A 147 -14.75 3.31 -10.95
C ILE A 147 -16.14 3.97 -10.91
N GLU A 148 -17.16 3.37 -11.55
CA GLU A 148 -18.54 3.87 -11.52
C GLU A 148 -19.17 3.71 -10.13
N THR A 149 -18.95 2.57 -9.49
CA THR A 149 -19.40 2.33 -8.11
C THR A 149 -18.66 3.25 -7.15
N ALA A 150 -17.34 3.43 -7.32
CA ALA A 150 -16.56 4.38 -6.52
C ALA A 150 -17.05 5.82 -6.70
N LEU A 151 -17.36 6.26 -7.93
CA LEU A 151 -17.95 7.58 -8.19
C LEU A 151 -19.26 7.76 -7.43
N ASN A 152 -20.22 6.82 -7.55
CA ASN A 152 -21.50 6.95 -6.86
C ASN A 152 -21.36 7.05 -5.34
N LEU A 153 -20.43 6.28 -4.74
CA LEU A 153 -20.20 6.28 -3.29
C LEU A 153 -19.36 7.47 -2.79
N ALA A 154 -18.57 8.09 -3.68
CA ALA A 154 -17.81 9.30 -3.41
C ALA A 154 -18.62 10.58 -3.67
N SER A 155 -19.61 10.54 -4.57
CA SER A 155 -20.42 11.71 -4.96
C SER A 155 -21.51 12.05 -3.95
N GLU A 156 -21.80 13.33 -3.80
CA GLU A 156 -22.92 13.83 -3.00
C GLU A 156 -24.26 13.27 -3.51
N ASN A 157 -25.18 12.99 -2.59
CA ASN A 157 -26.55 12.54 -2.87
C ASN A 157 -26.69 11.32 -3.82
N SER A 158 -25.60 10.57 -4.00
CA SER A 158 -25.46 9.47 -4.97
C SER A 158 -25.32 8.08 -4.33
N ASP A 159 -25.50 7.99 -3.00
CA ASP A 159 -25.53 6.69 -2.31
C ASP A 159 -26.67 5.82 -2.86
N PRO A 160 -26.45 4.51 -3.10
CA PRO A 160 -27.52 3.57 -3.42
C PRO A 160 -28.66 3.61 -2.37
N ALA A 161 -29.88 3.29 -2.82
CA ALA A 161 -31.05 3.26 -1.95
C ALA A 161 -30.80 2.37 -0.72
N GLY A 162 -31.04 2.93 0.48
CA GLY A 162 -30.75 2.28 1.76
C GLY A 162 -29.33 2.47 2.29
N LEU A 163 -28.32 2.77 1.47
CA LEU A 163 -26.97 3.03 1.97
C LEU A 163 -26.92 4.33 2.77
N ALA A 164 -27.56 5.42 2.34
CA ALA A 164 -27.53 6.69 3.08
C ALA A 164 -27.97 6.51 4.56
N ALA A 165 -29.06 5.78 4.79
CA ALA A 165 -29.54 5.43 6.13
C ALA A 165 -28.57 4.49 6.87
N THR A 166 -27.95 3.56 6.15
CA THR A 166 -26.96 2.61 6.70
C THR A 166 -25.68 3.32 7.15
N SER A 167 -25.17 4.25 6.34
CA SER A 167 -24.03 5.12 6.66
C SER A 167 -24.36 6.12 7.78
N GLN A 168 -25.60 6.60 7.89
CA GLN A 168 -26.05 7.42 9.02
C GLN A 168 -26.02 6.61 10.34
N LEU A 169 -26.61 5.41 10.35
CA LEU A 169 -26.54 4.49 11.50
C LEU A 169 -25.09 4.15 11.86
N TYR A 170 -24.21 4.05 10.86
CA TYR A 170 -22.78 3.86 11.09
C TYR A 170 -22.09 5.11 11.67
N GLY A 171 -22.46 6.31 11.21
CA GLY A 171 -22.02 7.59 11.76
C GLY A 171 -22.33 7.73 13.25
N GLU A 172 -23.58 7.48 13.64
CA GLU A 172 -24.00 7.46 15.05
C GLU A 172 -23.17 6.47 15.89
N LEU A 173 -22.88 5.29 15.33
CA LEU A 173 -22.07 4.27 16.01
C LEU A 173 -20.60 4.71 16.18
N ARG A 174 -20.04 5.43 15.20
CA ARG A 174 -18.69 6.03 15.28
C ARG A 174 -18.64 7.11 16.35
N GLU A 175 -19.61 8.03 16.39
CA GLU A 175 -19.71 9.09 17.40
C GLU A 175 -19.82 8.50 18.82
N VAL A 176 -20.74 7.57 19.03
CA VAL A 176 -20.92 6.86 20.32
C VAL A 176 -19.69 6.02 20.71
N GLY A 177 -18.83 5.68 19.74
CA GLY A 177 -17.63 4.87 19.91
C GLY A 177 -16.32 5.66 20.06
N GLN A 178 -16.28 6.99 19.87
CA GLN A 178 -15.04 7.78 19.82
C GLN A 178 -14.14 7.58 21.05
N ASP A 179 -14.72 7.63 22.26
CA ASP A 179 -14.00 7.54 23.54
C ASP A 179 -14.09 6.15 24.20
N LYS A 180 -14.45 5.10 23.45
CA LYS A 180 -14.72 3.76 24.02
C LYS A 180 -13.70 2.72 23.57
N ASP A 181 -13.46 1.74 24.44
CA ASP A 181 -12.74 0.54 24.03
C ASP A 181 -13.53 -0.20 22.94
N VAL A 182 -12.87 -0.41 21.81
CA VAL A 182 -13.49 -1.02 20.62
C VAL A 182 -13.81 -2.50 20.85
N GLY A 183 -13.04 -3.20 21.68
CA GLY A 183 -13.36 -4.57 22.08
C GLY A 183 -14.69 -4.64 22.83
N GLN A 184 -14.86 -3.81 23.88
CA GLN A 184 -16.09 -3.70 24.66
C GLN A 184 -17.29 -3.26 23.80
N LEU A 185 -17.07 -2.33 22.86
CA LEU A 185 -18.10 -1.90 21.91
C LEU A 185 -18.57 -3.06 21.02
N CYS A 186 -17.64 -3.81 20.43
CA CYS A 186 -17.92 -4.89 19.50
C CYS A 186 -18.58 -6.14 20.10
N VAL A 187 -18.46 -6.35 21.42
CA VAL A 187 -19.18 -7.45 22.14
C VAL A 187 -20.57 -7.04 22.64
N ASN A 188 -20.93 -5.75 22.60
CA ASN A 188 -22.24 -5.29 23.06
C ASN A 188 -23.36 -5.77 22.12
N ALA A 189 -24.37 -6.46 22.67
CA ALA A 189 -25.46 -7.06 21.88
C ALA A 189 -26.20 -6.05 20.96
N LYS A 190 -26.52 -4.84 21.45
CA LYS A 190 -27.22 -3.82 20.66
C LYS A 190 -26.35 -3.22 19.55
N VAL A 191 -25.04 -3.11 19.81
CA VAL A 191 -24.07 -2.68 18.79
C VAL A 191 -23.96 -3.76 17.71
N ARG A 192 -23.84 -5.03 18.10
CA ARG A 192 -23.80 -6.18 17.17
C ARG A 192 -25.06 -6.28 16.32
N GLU A 193 -26.24 -6.09 16.91
CA GLU A 193 -27.52 -6.04 16.19
C GLU A 193 -27.52 -4.97 15.08
N ARG A 194 -27.16 -3.73 15.42
CA ARG A 194 -27.02 -2.62 14.44
C ARG A 194 -25.96 -2.93 13.36
N LEU A 195 -24.81 -3.46 13.74
CA LEU A 195 -23.75 -3.82 12.78
C LEU A 195 -24.19 -4.95 11.83
N SER A 196 -24.96 -5.93 12.32
CA SER A 196 -25.54 -7.01 11.49
C SER A 196 -26.62 -6.49 10.54
N GLU A 197 -27.46 -5.54 10.99
CA GLU A 197 -28.43 -4.86 10.12
C GLU A 197 -27.71 -4.10 9.00
N ILE A 198 -26.66 -3.33 9.34
CA ILE A 198 -25.81 -2.61 8.38
C ILE A 198 -25.16 -3.58 7.38
N ALA A 199 -24.53 -4.65 7.86
CA ALA A 199 -23.86 -5.64 7.00
C ALA A 199 -24.83 -6.41 6.08
N THR A 200 -26.09 -6.59 6.51
CA THR A 200 -27.14 -7.22 5.69
C THR A 200 -27.67 -6.28 4.61
N LYS A 201 -27.89 -5.00 4.95
CA LYS A 201 -28.41 -3.98 4.01
C LYS A 201 -27.36 -3.48 3.02
N ALA A 202 -26.09 -3.42 3.44
CA ALA A 202 -24.95 -3.03 2.62
C ALA A 202 -23.80 -4.05 2.76
N PRO A 203 -23.83 -5.17 2.01
CA PRO A 203 -22.80 -6.22 2.10
C PRO A 203 -21.36 -5.74 1.79
N PHE A 204 -21.23 -4.63 1.06
CA PHE A 204 -19.96 -3.96 0.76
C PHE A 204 -19.44 -3.06 1.90
N HIS A 205 -20.20 -2.87 2.98
CA HIS A 205 -19.82 -2.03 4.12
C HIS A 205 -18.83 -2.74 5.06
N TYR A 206 -17.57 -2.81 4.63
CA TYR A 206 -16.53 -3.62 5.26
C TYR A 206 -16.30 -3.34 6.74
N SER A 207 -16.34 -2.07 7.18
CA SER A 207 -16.11 -1.76 8.60
C SER A 207 -17.11 -2.44 9.54
N ALA A 208 -18.36 -2.66 9.11
CA ALA A 208 -19.35 -3.33 9.94
C ALA A 208 -19.09 -4.84 10.04
N LYS A 209 -18.74 -5.48 8.92
CA LYS A 209 -18.22 -6.86 8.85
C LYS A 209 -17.02 -7.05 9.79
N MET A 210 -16.07 -6.11 9.80
CA MET A 210 -14.87 -6.19 10.63
C MET A 210 -15.13 -5.92 12.12
N LEU A 211 -16.01 -5.00 12.47
CA LEU A 211 -16.39 -4.78 13.87
C LEU A 211 -17.19 -5.96 14.45
N LEU A 212 -17.98 -6.66 13.63
CA LEU A 212 -18.61 -7.93 14.04
C LEU A 212 -17.58 -9.03 14.32
N VAL A 213 -16.58 -9.17 13.43
CA VAL A 213 -15.46 -10.11 13.58
C VAL A 213 -14.60 -9.79 14.81
N GLN A 214 -14.31 -8.51 15.09
CA GLN A 214 -13.58 -8.08 16.29
C GLN A 214 -14.31 -8.48 17.59
N GLY A 215 -15.64 -8.46 17.59
CA GLY A 215 -16.47 -8.86 18.73
C GLY A 215 -16.73 -10.36 18.84
N ASP A 216 -16.22 -11.17 17.92
CA ASP A 216 -16.40 -12.62 17.91
C ASP A 216 -15.06 -13.31 18.18
N ALA A 217 -14.92 -13.89 19.38
CA ALA A 217 -13.67 -14.55 19.79
C ALA A 217 -13.27 -15.75 18.92
N THR A 218 -14.19 -16.32 18.14
CA THR A 218 -13.92 -17.45 17.23
C THR A 218 -13.45 -16.99 15.84
N LEU A 219 -13.89 -15.80 15.40
CA LEU A 219 -13.56 -15.24 14.08
C LEU A 219 -12.42 -14.21 14.12
N ARG A 220 -12.17 -13.59 15.27
CA ARG A 220 -11.16 -12.55 15.49
C ARG A 220 -9.76 -13.08 15.14
N PRO A 221 -9.10 -12.57 14.08
CA PRO A 221 -7.75 -13.01 13.74
C PRO A 221 -6.74 -12.50 14.78
N THR A 222 -5.83 -13.38 15.19
CA THR A 222 -4.69 -13.07 16.08
C THR A 222 -3.34 -13.11 15.35
N ARG A 223 -3.37 -13.49 14.06
CA ARG A 223 -2.23 -13.58 13.15
C ARG A 223 -2.61 -12.96 11.80
N VAL A 224 -1.61 -12.45 11.10
CA VAL A 224 -1.76 -12.04 9.70
C VAL A 224 -1.58 -13.24 8.76
N GLU A 225 -2.29 -13.24 7.64
CA GLU A 225 -2.16 -14.27 6.61
C GLU A 225 -0.82 -14.14 5.86
N ARG A 226 -0.25 -15.24 5.35
CA ARG A 226 1.08 -15.27 4.73
C ARG A 226 1.28 -14.23 3.63
N GLU A 227 0.26 -13.98 2.82
CA GLU A 227 0.28 -12.94 1.79
C GLU A 227 0.53 -11.55 2.38
N VAL A 228 -0.20 -11.21 3.45
CA VAL A 228 -0.06 -9.93 4.15
C VAL A 228 1.28 -9.86 4.88
N ALA A 229 1.73 -10.97 5.48
CA ALA A 229 3.09 -11.07 6.05
C ALA A 229 4.16 -10.73 5.01
N GLY A 230 4.03 -11.25 3.79
CA GLY A 230 4.91 -10.92 2.65
C GLY A 230 4.92 -9.43 2.33
N ARG A 231 3.75 -8.76 2.29
CA ARG A 231 3.65 -7.31 2.05
C ARG A 231 4.27 -6.48 3.17
N ILE A 232 4.02 -6.86 4.43
CA ILE A 232 4.61 -6.24 5.61
C ILE A 232 6.14 -6.33 5.54
N VAL A 233 6.69 -7.54 5.31
CA VAL A 233 8.13 -7.77 5.21
C VAL A 233 8.73 -7.01 4.03
N ARG A 234 8.09 -7.02 2.85
CA ARG A 234 8.55 -6.26 1.68
C ARG A 234 8.64 -4.77 1.99
N SER A 235 7.68 -4.23 2.72
CA SER A 235 7.66 -2.82 3.12
C SER A 235 8.71 -2.49 4.19
N ALA A 236 8.98 -3.43 5.10
CA ALA A 236 10.01 -3.28 6.13
C ALA A 236 11.43 -3.19 5.54
N ILE A 237 11.70 -3.91 4.44
CA ILE A 237 13.01 -3.89 3.74
C ILE A 237 13.17 -2.78 2.69
N GLU A 238 12.17 -1.90 2.48
CA GLU A 238 12.30 -0.78 1.54
C GLU A 238 13.48 0.19 1.86
N PRO A 239 13.80 0.53 3.13
CA PRO A 239 14.90 1.44 3.46
C PRO A 239 16.28 0.98 2.97
N ILE A 240 16.46 -0.33 2.79
CA ILE A 240 17.73 -0.94 2.36
C ILE A 240 17.76 -1.28 0.86
N ARG A 241 16.62 -1.18 0.16
CA ARG A 241 16.49 -1.51 -1.28
C ARG A 241 17.49 -0.77 -2.15
N GLY A 242 17.71 0.52 -1.89
CA GLY A 242 18.61 1.35 -2.69
C GLY A 242 20.09 0.92 -2.63
N PHE A 243 20.49 0.02 -1.71
CA PHE A 243 21.88 -0.42 -1.62
C PHE A 243 22.21 -1.62 -2.53
N SER A 244 21.22 -2.42 -2.95
CA SER A 244 21.51 -3.66 -3.70
C SER A 244 22.07 -3.39 -5.10
N GLY A 245 21.72 -2.27 -5.71
CA GLY A 245 22.23 -1.82 -7.01
C GLY A 245 23.48 -0.92 -6.95
N LEU A 246 24.03 -0.65 -5.75
CA LEU A 246 25.22 0.18 -5.60
C LEU A 246 26.48 -0.68 -5.55
N SER A 247 27.58 -0.16 -6.12
CA SER A 247 28.90 -0.74 -5.92
C SER A 247 29.41 -0.47 -4.49
N LEU A 248 30.32 -1.31 -4.01
CA LEU A 248 30.84 -1.19 -2.65
C LEU A 248 31.44 0.19 -2.36
N SER A 249 32.07 0.87 -3.34
CA SER A 249 32.63 2.22 -3.16
C SER A 249 31.55 3.29 -2.90
N GLN A 250 30.37 3.16 -3.50
CA GLN A 250 29.23 4.08 -3.34
C GLN A 250 28.48 3.92 -2.01
N LEU A 251 28.72 2.82 -1.27
CA LEU A 251 28.07 2.55 0.01
C LEU A 251 28.67 3.38 1.16
N SER A 252 27.79 4.08 1.88
CA SER A 252 28.10 4.88 3.07
C SER A 252 27.78 4.11 4.36
N ALA A 253 28.75 4.03 5.29
CA ALA A 253 28.56 3.42 6.61
C ALA A 253 27.33 3.96 7.35
N LYS A 254 27.19 5.30 7.41
CA LYS A 254 26.07 5.96 8.10
C LYS A 254 24.72 5.55 7.51
N ARG A 255 24.59 5.57 6.17
CA ARG A 255 23.33 5.20 5.49
C ARG A 255 22.97 3.74 5.72
N LEU A 256 23.95 2.83 5.61
CA LEU A 256 23.75 1.39 5.86
C LEU A 256 23.28 1.12 7.29
N LEU A 257 23.95 1.71 8.29
CA LEU A 257 23.61 1.52 9.70
C LEU A 257 22.18 2.02 10.00
N THR A 258 21.87 3.28 9.69
CA THR A 258 20.54 3.87 9.94
C THR A 258 19.42 3.10 9.22
N ALA A 259 19.63 2.67 7.98
CA ALA A 259 18.62 1.90 7.26
C ALA A 259 18.45 0.46 7.78
N SER A 260 19.55 -0.19 8.23
CA SER A 260 19.50 -1.51 8.85
C SER A 260 18.78 -1.49 10.20
N GLU A 261 18.96 -0.42 10.99
CA GLU A 261 18.26 -0.19 12.25
C GLU A 261 16.76 0.02 12.02
N ALA A 262 16.38 0.91 11.10
CA ALA A 262 14.98 1.15 10.74
C ALA A 262 14.28 -0.11 10.20
N THR A 263 14.96 -0.88 9.35
CA THR A 263 14.45 -2.16 8.82
C THR A 263 14.27 -3.19 9.93
N SER A 264 15.26 -3.32 10.83
CA SER A 264 15.19 -4.28 11.95
C SER A 264 14.05 -3.95 12.91
N ALA A 265 13.90 -2.67 13.28
CA ALA A 265 12.84 -2.21 14.17
C ALA A 265 11.43 -2.53 13.61
N GLU A 266 11.20 -2.30 12.31
CA GLU A 266 9.90 -2.59 11.68
C GLU A 266 9.68 -4.11 11.52
N ILE A 267 10.72 -4.91 11.25
CA ILE A 267 10.60 -6.39 11.26
C ILE A 267 10.18 -6.90 12.65
N GLU A 268 10.86 -6.49 13.72
CA GLU A 268 10.55 -6.95 15.08
C GLU A 268 9.15 -6.52 15.53
N ARG A 269 8.74 -5.30 15.18
CA ARG A 269 7.39 -4.78 15.46
C ARG A 269 6.27 -5.69 14.93
N PHE A 270 6.47 -6.29 13.76
CA PHE A 270 5.47 -7.13 13.11
C PHE A 270 5.70 -8.64 13.27
N ALA A 271 6.91 -9.08 13.60
CA ALA A 271 7.25 -10.49 13.80
C ALA A 271 6.29 -11.22 14.76
N ARG A 272 5.83 -10.54 15.83
CA ARG A 272 4.91 -11.10 16.83
C ARG A 272 3.52 -11.47 16.28
N PHE A 273 3.14 -10.95 15.12
CA PHE A 273 1.83 -11.16 14.49
C PHE A 273 1.85 -12.12 13.29
N ILE A 274 3.03 -12.51 12.82
CA ILE A 274 3.19 -13.48 11.73
C ILE A 274 3.08 -14.90 12.31
N SER A 275 2.60 -15.88 11.53
CA SER A 275 2.51 -17.28 11.98
C SER A 275 3.91 -17.87 12.21
N PRO A 276 4.10 -18.79 13.19
CA PRO A 276 5.33 -19.59 13.27
C PRO A 276 5.66 -20.35 11.98
N ASP A 277 4.63 -20.80 11.25
CA ASP A 277 4.76 -21.48 9.95
C ASP A 277 5.32 -20.55 8.86
N ASP A 278 5.07 -19.24 9.00
CA ASP A 278 5.56 -18.17 8.13
C ASP A 278 6.86 -17.52 8.66
N SER A 279 7.52 -18.15 9.64
CA SER A 279 8.75 -17.62 10.25
C SER A 279 9.93 -17.55 9.28
N ASP A 280 9.85 -18.20 8.13
CA ASP A 280 10.84 -18.13 7.05
C ASP A 280 10.97 -16.71 6.48
N LEU A 281 9.84 -16.03 6.24
CA LEU A 281 9.82 -14.64 5.75
C LEU A 281 10.53 -13.69 6.73
N VAL A 282 10.31 -13.88 8.04
CA VAL A 282 10.90 -13.05 9.10
C VAL A 282 12.40 -13.36 9.26
N LYS A 283 12.79 -14.64 9.22
CA LYS A 283 14.19 -15.07 9.35
C LYS A 283 15.06 -14.52 8.21
N GLU A 284 14.59 -14.59 6.98
CA GLU A 284 15.34 -14.09 5.82
C GLU A 284 15.43 -12.55 5.82
N ALA A 285 14.36 -11.86 6.23
CA ALA A 285 14.39 -10.40 6.40
C ALA A 285 15.40 -9.95 7.48
N ARG A 286 15.46 -10.68 8.61
CA ARG A 286 16.47 -10.47 9.67
C ARG A 286 17.89 -10.72 9.16
N GLU A 287 18.12 -11.78 8.40
CA GLU A 287 19.44 -12.07 7.81
C GLU A 287 19.91 -10.93 6.90
N VAL A 288 19.02 -10.45 6.02
CA VAL A 288 19.29 -9.33 5.11
C VAL A 288 19.57 -8.02 5.88
N ALA A 289 18.79 -7.72 6.91
CA ALA A 289 19.02 -6.55 7.76
C ALA A 289 20.37 -6.64 8.50
N GLN A 290 20.70 -7.82 9.05
CA GLN A 290 21.97 -8.08 9.73
C GLN A 290 23.18 -7.98 8.77
N LEU A 291 23.05 -8.45 7.52
CA LEU A 291 24.07 -8.27 6.49
C LEU A 291 24.28 -6.78 6.16
N THR A 292 23.20 -6.00 6.05
CA THR A 292 23.28 -4.54 5.85
C THR A 292 23.98 -3.84 7.02
N GLN A 293 23.65 -4.22 8.27
CA GLN A 293 24.32 -3.70 9.46
C GLN A 293 25.81 -4.06 9.49
N THR A 294 26.14 -5.32 9.15
CA THR A 294 27.52 -5.83 9.09
C THR A 294 28.34 -5.10 8.03
N LEU A 295 27.75 -4.80 6.87
CA LEU A 295 28.35 -3.93 5.85
C LEU A 295 28.59 -2.51 6.38
N GLY A 296 27.62 -1.94 7.11
CA GLY A 296 27.75 -0.61 7.70
C GLY A 296 28.89 -0.54 8.73
N GLN A 297 29.00 -1.56 9.58
CA GLN A 297 30.11 -1.72 10.54
C GLN A 297 31.44 -1.89 9.82
N GLY A 298 31.53 -2.82 8.86
CA GLY A 298 32.76 -3.06 8.08
C GLY A 298 33.19 -1.88 7.21
N LYS A 299 32.27 -0.99 6.83
CA LYS A 299 32.57 0.29 6.17
C LYS A 299 33.12 1.37 7.11
N ARG A 300 32.83 1.29 8.41
CA ARG A 300 33.28 2.25 9.44
C ARG A 300 34.56 1.79 10.12
N ASP A 301 34.64 0.50 10.43
CA ASP A 301 35.61 -0.10 11.34
C ASP A 301 36.56 -1.10 10.62
N GLY A 302 36.44 -1.23 9.29
CA GLY A 302 37.21 -2.20 8.50
C GLY A 302 38.65 -1.78 8.25
N GLY A 303 39.58 -2.75 8.38
CA GLY A 303 41.01 -2.54 8.14
C GLY A 303 41.43 -2.85 6.71
N LEU A 304 42.27 -2.00 6.12
CA LEU A 304 42.87 -2.25 4.80
C LEU A 304 44.05 -3.23 4.93
N ARG A 305 44.03 -4.34 4.18
CA ARG A 305 45.15 -5.30 4.08
C ARG A 305 45.32 -5.66 2.60
N ASN A 306 46.52 -5.49 2.04
CA ASN A 306 46.84 -5.82 0.64
C ASN A 306 45.85 -5.23 -0.40
N GLY A 307 45.43 -3.98 -0.21
CA GLY A 307 44.45 -3.30 -1.08
C GLY A 307 42.99 -3.71 -0.89
N VAL A 308 42.70 -4.68 -0.01
CA VAL A 308 41.34 -5.16 0.29
C VAL A 308 40.92 -4.74 1.70
N THR A 309 39.71 -4.21 1.86
CA THR A 309 39.14 -3.92 3.18
C THR A 309 38.58 -5.21 3.81
N TYR A 310 38.98 -5.49 5.04
CA TYR A 310 38.51 -6.63 5.83
C TYR A 310 37.69 -6.17 7.04
N TYR A 311 36.68 -6.95 7.40
CA TYR A 311 35.96 -6.83 8.66
C TYR A 311 35.79 -8.24 9.25
N ARG A 312 36.16 -8.45 10.52
CA ARG A 312 36.16 -9.78 11.18
C ARG A 312 36.82 -10.86 10.30
N ASP A 313 38.01 -10.53 9.80
CA ASP A 313 38.85 -11.34 8.89
C ASP A 313 38.19 -11.84 7.59
N THR A 314 37.00 -11.33 7.27
CA THR A 314 36.30 -11.56 6.00
C THR A 314 36.44 -10.33 5.09
N PRO A 315 36.75 -10.49 3.78
CA PRO A 315 36.75 -9.37 2.84
C PRO A 315 35.38 -8.67 2.80
N LEU A 316 35.37 -7.34 2.81
CA LEU A 316 34.12 -6.56 2.82
C LEU A 316 33.29 -6.80 1.55
N ALA A 317 33.94 -7.12 0.44
CA ALA A 317 33.29 -7.54 -0.81
C ALA A 317 32.48 -8.85 -0.65
N THR A 318 32.89 -9.77 0.23
CA THR A 318 32.14 -11.01 0.52
C THR A 318 30.84 -10.71 1.24
N TYR A 319 30.83 -9.78 2.21
CA TYR A 319 29.58 -9.31 2.82
C TYR A 319 28.69 -8.58 1.80
N HIS A 320 29.29 -7.86 0.85
CA HIS A 320 28.55 -7.14 -0.19
C HIS A 320 27.81 -8.09 -1.12
N SER A 321 28.52 -9.07 -1.68
CA SER A 321 27.95 -10.12 -2.53
C SER A 321 26.88 -10.93 -1.80
N ARG A 322 27.11 -11.30 -0.52
CA ARG A 322 26.10 -11.99 0.31
C ARG A 322 24.84 -11.15 0.51
N PHE A 323 24.98 -9.86 0.83
CA PHE A 323 23.85 -8.94 0.95
C PHE A 323 23.06 -8.85 -0.36
N GLN A 324 23.72 -8.61 -1.50
CA GLN A 324 23.06 -8.52 -2.81
C GLN A 324 22.30 -9.81 -3.14
N SER A 325 22.95 -10.97 -3.04
CA SER A 325 22.34 -12.28 -3.30
C SER A 325 21.14 -12.56 -2.40
N LYS A 326 21.28 -12.36 -1.07
CA LYS A 326 20.19 -12.60 -0.11
C LYS A 326 19.04 -11.60 -0.26
N PHE A 327 19.33 -10.33 -0.57
CA PHE A 327 18.31 -9.32 -0.84
C PHE A 327 17.52 -9.64 -2.13
N THR A 328 18.21 -10.05 -3.20
CA THR A 328 17.57 -10.49 -4.44
C THR A 328 16.69 -11.72 -4.22
N ALA A 329 17.21 -12.76 -3.54
CA ALA A 329 16.44 -13.97 -3.22
C ALA A 329 15.18 -13.66 -2.37
N LEU A 330 15.32 -12.79 -1.36
CA LEU A 330 14.17 -12.34 -0.57
C LEU A 330 13.16 -11.56 -1.42
N ARG A 331 13.60 -10.64 -2.31
CA ARG A 331 12.68 -9.95 -3.22
C ARG A 331 11.96 -10.91 -4.17
N GLN A 332 12.65 -11.90 -4.74
CA GLN A 332 12.04 -12.93 -5.58
C GLN A 332 10.97 -13.73 -4.82
N LYS A 333 11.24 -14.07 -3.55
CA LYS A 333 10.30 -14.77 -2.68
C LYS A 333 9.07 -13.93 -2.29
N LEU A 334 9.22 -12.60 -2.22
CA LEU A 334 8.14 -11.66 -1.87
C LEU A 334 7.32 -11.19 -3.08
N ALA A 335 7.88 -11.25 -4.29
CA ALA A 335 7.25 -10.79 -5.53
C ALA A 335 5.88 -11.43 -5.84
N PRO A 336 5.61 -12.73 -5.60
CA PRO A 336 4.28 -13.33 -5.80
C PRO A 336 3.20 -12.68 -4.96
N PHE A 337 3.56 -12.11 -3.80
CA PHE A 337 2.64 -11.30 -3.02
C PHE A 337 2.54 -9.91 -3.65
N THR A 338 3.65 -9.17 -3.76
CA THR A 338 3.60 -7.73 -4.10
C THR A 338 3.29 -7.41 -5.56
N GLY A 339 3.28 -8.38 -6.46
CA GLY A 339 3.09 -8.15 -7.90
C GLY A 339 4.21 -7.33 -8.53
N GLU A 340 5.35 -7.19 -7.83
CA GLU A 340 6.55 -6.53 -8.36
C GLU A 340 7.15 -7.39 -9.48
N ALA A 341 7.44 -6.76 -10.62
CA ALA A 341 8.27 -7.39 -11.63
C ALA A 341 9.68 -7.63 -11.05
N ILE A 342 10.15 -8.87 -11.15
CA ILE A 342 11.54 -9.23 -10.89
C ILE A 342 12.30 -8.85 -12.17
N GLU A 343 13.14 -7.82 -12.11
CA GLU A 343 14.14 -7.61 -13.17
C GLU A 343 15.02 -8.86 -13.24
N PRO A 344 15.12 -9.55 -14.40
CA PRO A 344 16.00 -10.70 -14.52
C PRO A 344 17.44 -10.26 -14.26
N GLU A 345 18.23 -11.10 -13.58
CA GLU A 345 19.67 -10.86 -13.51
C GLU A 345 20.22 -10.76 -14.94
N PRO A 346 21.05 -9.76 -15.26
CA PRO A 346 21.75 -9.75 -16.53
C PRO A 346 22.56 -11.04 -16.64
N PRO A 347 22.50 -11.76 -17.78
CA PRO A 347 23.14 -13.06 -17.90
C PRO A 347 24.62 -12.96 -17.54
N ALA A 348 25.09 -13.87 -16.69
CA ALA A 348 26.47 -13.91 -16.23
C ALA A 348 27.40 -13.85 -17.43
N GLY A 349 28.28 -12.85 -17.44
CA GLY A 349 28.97 -12.40 -18.64
C GLY A 349 29.66 -13.53 -19.40
N THR A 350 29.31 -13.68 -20.67
CA THR A 350 30.08 -14.51 -21.60
C THR A 350 31.48 -13.93 -21.72
N ASN A 351 32.46 -14.58 -21.12
CA ASN A 351 33.87 -14.29 -21.34
C ASN A 351 34.22 -14.55 -22.81
N THR A 352 34.16 -13.49 -23.62
CA THR A 352 34.81 -13.43 -24.93
C THR A 352 35.90 -12.37 -24.85
N THR A 353 37.06 -12.78 -24.34
CA THR A 353 38.33 -12.08 -24.59
C THR A 353 38.67 -12.21 -26.08
N PRO A 354 39.19 -11.17 -26.75
CA PRO A 354 39.67 -11.26 -28.13
C PRO A 354 40.87 -12.19 -28.30
#